data_AF-A0A3D1SK98-F1
#
_entry.id   AF-A0A3D1SK98-F1
#
_cell.length_a   1.000
_cell.length_b   1.000
_cell.length_c   1.000
_cell.angle_alpha   90.00
_cell.angle_beta   90.00
_cell.angle_gamma   90.00
#
_symmetry.space_group_name_H-M   'P 1'
#
loop_
_entity.id
_entity.type
_entity.pdbx_description
1 polymer ?
#
loop_
_entity_poly.entity_id
_entity_poly.type
_entity_poly.pdbx_seq_one_letter_code
_entity_poly.pdbx_strand_id
1 'polypeptide(L)'
;MGLERLTSVLQGVKTNYETDLFQPIIQRLMELTGKDKDHYRGHYASYNTIADHSRAIAFLIADGICPGNGGRDYVLRRIIRRAAYVGKTLGFERPFLASIVDVVIDTMGEWHPDLCSKRKIIGEVTTAEEERFNRTLSTGLRYLEVVIDQMMKQEVTMLPGREAFKLHDTYGFPLDLTQKILAERGLDVNVAEYEEGRREQQERSRVAMQLKRSRR
;
A
#
# COMPACT_ATOMS: atom_id res chain seq x y z
N MET A 1 2.68 -12.30 -23.98
CA MET A 1 2.67 -10.83 -24.22
C MET A 1 1.64 -10.22 -23.28
N GLY A 2 1.93 -9.14 -22.56
CA GLY A 2 0.99 -8.55 -21.59
C GLY A 2 -0.11 -7.74 -22.27
N LEU A 3 -1.36 -7.89 -21.81
CA LEU A 3 -2.54 -7.25 -22.41
C LEU A 3 -2.38 -5.73 -22.46
N GLU A 4 -2.02 -5.11 -21.33
CA GLU A 4 -1.87 -3.65 -21.20
C GLU A 4 -0.83 -3.08 -22.16
N ARG A 5 0.23 -3.84 -22.45
CA ARG A 5 1.28 -3.46 -23.40
C ARG A 5 0.80 -3.60 -24.84
N LEU A 6 0.00 -4.62 -25.16
CA LEU A 6 -0.62 -4.73 -26.47
C LEU A 6 -1.63 -3.60 -26.69
N THR A 7 -2.46 -3.32 -25.69
CA THR A 7 -3.46 -2.25 -25.71
C THR A 7 -2.81 -0.89 -25.95
N SER A 8 -1.69 -0.57 -25.28
CA SER A 8 -0.99 0.71 -25.52
C SER A 8 -0.48 0.85 -26.96
N VAL A 9 0.04 -0.22 -27.54
CA VAL A 9 0.47 -0.23 -28.95
C VAL A 9 -0.72 -0.06 -29.90
N LEU A 10 -1.82 -0.81 -29.68
CA LEU A 10 -3.02 -0.74 -30.53
C LEU A 10 -3.72 0.62 -30.46
N GLN A 11 -3.71 1.27 -29.30
CA GLN A 11 -4.29 2.61 -29.10
C GLN A 11 -3.33 3.74 -29.48
N GLY A 12 -2.08 3.43 -29.86
CA GLY A 12 -1.08 4.43 -30.25
C GLY A 12 -0.61 5.32 -29.10
N VAL A 13 -0.69 4.86 -27.86
CA VAL A 13 -0.26 5.61 -26.66
C VAL A 13 1.11 5.14 -26.17
N LYS A 14 1.84 6.01 -25.47
CA LYS A 14 3.26 5.76 -25.11
C LYS A 14 3.40 4.88 -23.88
N THR A 15 2.39 4.86 -23.01
CA THR A 15 2.45 4.13 -21.75
C THR A 15 1.16 3.36 -21.49
N ASN A 16 1.24 2.32 -20.68
CA ASN A 16 0.05 1.56 -20.26
C ASN A 16 -0.98 2.44 -19.51
N TYR A 17 -0.51 3.47 -18.81
CA TYR A 17 -1.37 4.37 -18.03
C TYR A 17 -2.18 5.34 -18.88
N GLU A 18 -1.83 5.49 -20.16
CA GLU A 18 -2.56 6.29 -21.13
C GLU A 18 -3.68 5.50 -21.84
N THR A 19 -3.81 4.20 -21.54
CA THR A 19 -4.86 3.35 -22.12
C THR A 19 -6.23 3.60 -21.50
N ASP A 20 -7.27 3.21 -22.22
CA ASP A 20 -8.66 3.16 -21.74
C ASP A 20 -8.84 2.37 -20.43
N LEU A 21 -7.97 1.39 -20.15
CA LEU A 21 -7.97 0.63 -18.90
C LEU A 21 -7.54 1.44 -17.67
N PHE A 22 -6.75 2.49 -17.84
CA PHE A 22 -6.17 3.27 -16.73
C PHE A 22 -6.67 4.71 -16.66
N GLN A 23 -6.96 5.34 -17.81
CA GLN A 23 -7.39 6.74 -17.86
C GLN A 23 -8.60 7.05 -16.95
N PRO A 24 -9.66 6.21 -16.87
CA PRO A 24 -10.77 6.45 -15.94
C PRO A 24 -10.33 6.52 -14.48
N ILE A 25 -9.38 5.67 -14.09
CA ILE A 25 -8.84 5.60 -12.73
C ILE A 25 -8.04 6.87 -12.41
N ILE A 26 -7.17 7.29 -13.33
CA ILE A 26 -6.36 8.51 -13.18
C ILE A 26 -7.26 9.76 -13.13
N GLN A 27 -8.28 9.81 -13.98
CA GLN A 27 -9.26 10.89 -13.96
C GLN A 27 -10.00 10.97 -12.62
N ARG A 28 -10.43 9.82 -12.09
CA ARG A 28 -11.08 9.79 -10.77
C ARG A 28 -10.18 10.30 -9.64
N LEU A 29 -8.89 9.97 -9.68
CA LEU A 29 -7.92 10.49 -8.71
C LEU A 29 -7.77 12.01 -8.81
N MET A 30 -7.70 12.57 -10.01
CA MET A 30 -7.63 14.02 -10.22
C MET A 30 -8.90 14.71 -9.71
N GLU A 31 -10.09 14.15 -9.99
CA GLU A 31 -11.37 14.67 -9.51
C GLU A 31 -11.43 14.70 -7.98
N LEU A 32 -11.08 13.59 -7.31
CA LEU A 32 -11.16 13.51 -5.86
C LEU A 32 -10.12 14.38 -5.15
N THR A 33 -8.95 14.61 -5.76
CA THR A 33 -7.94 15.52 -5.22
C THR A 33 -8.18 16.98 -5.59
N GLY A 34 -9.06 17.27 -6.56
CA GLY A 34 -9.24 18.60 -7.14
C GLY A 34 -7.99 19.11 -7.85
N LYS A 35 -7.15 18.22 -8.37
CA LYS A 35 -5.87 18.55 -9.03
C LYS A 35 -5.98 18.40 -10.55
N ASP A 36 -5.17 19.16 -11.27
CA ASP A 36 -5.17 19.17 -12.73
C ASP A 36 -4.13 18.21 -13.34
N LYS A 37 -4.05 18.23 -14.68
CA LYS A 37 -3.11 17.41 -15.45
C LYS A 37 -1.65 17.77 -15.19
N ASP A 38 -1.34 19.01 -14.84
CA ASP A 38 0.03 19.43 -14.56
C ASP A 38 0.49 18.89 -13.21
N HIS A 39 -0.39 18.87 -12.22
CA HIS A 39 -0.15 18.16 -10.97
C HIS A 39 0.01 16.65 -11.19
N TYR A 40 -0.81 16.02 -12.04
CA TYR A 40 -0.64 14.61 -12.40
C TYR A 40 0.75 14.36 -13.01
N ARG A 41 1.19 15.20 -13.97
CA ARG A 41 2.53 15.09 -14.58
C ARG A 41 3.64 15.22 -13.54
N GLY A 42 3.51 16.16 -12.60
CA GLY A 42 4.47 16.35 -11.51
C GLY A 42 4.52 15.18 -10.51
N HIS A 43 3.43 14.41 -10.39
CA HIS A 43 3.30 13.29 -9.47
C HIS A 43 2.98 11.97 -10.18
N TYR A 44 3.47 11.81 -11.41
CA TYR A 44 3.11 10.73 -12.32
C TYR A 44 3.24 9.34 -11.68
N ALA A 45 4.34 9.09 -10.97
CA ALA A 45 4.58 7.83 -10.28
C ALA A 45 3.55 7.54 -9.17
N SER A 46 3.09 8.57 -8.44
CA SER A 46 2.16 8.43 -7.33
C SER A 46 0.76 8.04 -7.81
N TYR A 47 0.25 8.74 -8.82
CA TYR A 47 -1.06 8.43 -9.43
C TYR A 47 -1.06 7.02 -10.03
N ASN A 48 -0.02 6.67 -10.77
CA ASN A 48 0.10 5.35 -11.40
C ASN A 48 0.24 4.23 -10.37
N THR A 49 0.98 4.46 -9.28
CA THR A 49 1.08 3.50 -8.15
C THR A 49 -0.29 3.21 -7.56
N ILE A 50 -1.10 4.25 -7.31
CA ILE A 50 -2.45 4.08 -6.77
C ILE A 50 -3.35 3.34 -7.78
N ALA A 51 -3.25 3.68 -9.07
CA ALA A 51 -4.06 3.03 -10.10
C ALA A 51 -3.78 1.52 -10.20
N ASP A 52 -2.50 1.13 -10.24
CA ASP A 52 -2.10 -0.28 -10.24
C ASP A 52 -2.53 -0.99 -8.96
N HIS A 53 -2.30 -0.37 -7.80
CA HIS A 53 -2.67 -0.97 -6.52
C HIS A 53 -4.17 -1.14 -6.39
N SER A 54 -4.98 -0.19 -6.89
CA SER A 54 -6.44 -0.31 -6.87
C SER A 54 -6.93 -1.48 -7.71
N ARG A 55 -6.31 -1.74 -8.87
CA ARG A 55 -6.59 -2.95 -9.67
C ARG A 55 -6.26 -4.21 -8.87
N ALA A 56 -5.07 -4.30 -8.31
CA ALA A 56 -4.66 -5.46 -7.52
C ALA A 56 -5.58 -5.69 -6.30
N ILE A 57 -5.96 -4.64 -5.58
CA ILE A 57 -6.87 -4.70 -4.43
C ILE A 57 -8.22 -5.29 -4.83
N ALA A 58 -8.81 -4.79 -5.92
CA ALA A 58 -10.11 -5.24 -6.41
C ALA A 58 -10.11 -6.75 -6.69
N PHE A 59 -9.13 -7.23 -7.46
CA PHE A 59 -9.03 -8.65 -7.83
C PHE A 59 -8.68 -9.54 -6.64
N LEU A 60 -7.74 -9.15 -5.78
CA LEU A 60 -7.35 -9.98 -4.63
C LEU A 60 -8.53 -10.16 -3.67
N ILE A 61 -9.30 -9.11 -3.39
CA ILE A 61 -10.48 -9.23 -2.52
C ILE A 61 -11.61 -10.00 -3.22
N ALA A 62 -11.79 -9.82 -4.53
CA ALA A 62 -12.72 -10.63 -5.31
C ALA A 62 -12.36 -12.13 -5.27
N ASP A 63 -11.08 -12.50 -5.19
CA ASP A 63 -10.62 -13.87 -5.00
C ASP A 63 -10.76 -14.38 -3.56
N GLY A 64 -11.31 -13.58 -2.65
CA GLY A 64 -11.55 -13.94 -1.25
C GLY A 64 -10.37 -13.73 -0.32
N ILE A 65 -9.35 -12.98 -0.75
CA ILE A 65 -8.19 -12.62 0.09
C ILE A 65 -8.58 -11.43 0.96
N CYS A 66 -8.32 -11.54 2.27
CA CYS A 66 -8.58 -10.47 3.24
C CYS A 66 -7.26 -9.92 3.83
N PRO A 67 -7.17 -8.65 4.23
CA PRO A 67 -5.94 -8.09 4.80
C PRO A 67 -5.51 -8.75 6.12
N GLY A 68 -4.31 -9.31 6.16
CA GLY A 68 -3.81 -10.11 7.29
C GLY A 68 -2.31 -9.95 7.58
N ASN A 69 -1.79 -10.78 8.47
CA ASN A 69 -0.39 -10.70 8.97
C ASN A 69 0.56 -11.69 8.29
N GLY A 70 0.06 -12.63 7.46
CA GLY A 70 0.88 -13.66 6.83
C GLY A 70 0.43 -14.00 5.41
N GLY A 71 1.34 -14.60 4.63
CA GLY A 71 1.04 -15.09 3.28
C GLY A 71 0.46 -14.03 2.34
N ARG A 72 -0.57 -14.43 1.57
CA ARG A 72 -1.26 -13.58 0.59
C ARG A 72 -2.02 -12.42 1.25
N ASP A 73 -2.57 -12.66 2.44
CA ASP A 73 -3.30 -11.67 3.22
C ASP A 73 -2.41 -10.48 3.61
N TYR A 74 -1.13 -10.76 3.92
CA TYR A 74 -0.14 -9.70 4.17
C TYR A 74 0.25 -8.95 2.89
N VAL A 75 0.32 -9.64 1.75
CA VAL A 75 0.55 -8.98 0.45
C VAL A 75 -0.56 -7.96 0.17
N LEU A 76 -1.83 -8.36 0.28
CA LEU A 76 -2.97 -7.46 0.10
C LEU A 76 -2.90 -6.27 1.06
N ARG A 77 -2.66 -6.53 2.35
CA ARG A 77 -2.50 -5.47 3.35
C ARG A 77 -1.43 -4.46 2.95
N ARG A 78 -0.26 -4.91 2.49
CA ARG A 78 0.83 -4.03 2.06
C ARG A 78 0.43 -3.17 0.86
N ILE A 79 -0.24 -3.75 -0.13
CA ILE A 79 -0.71 -3.02 -1.32
C ILE A 79 -1.69 -1.90 -0.91
N ILE A 80 -2.67 -2.20 -0.04
CA ILE A 80 -3.62 -1.21 0.48
C ILE A 80 -2.87 -0.10 1.23
N ARG A 81 -2.01 -0.44 2.18
CA ARG A 81 -1.28 0.55 2.99
C ARG A 81 -0.33 1.42 2.16
N ARG A 82 0.32 0.86 1.15
CA ARG A 82 1.16 1.62 0.23
C ARG A 82 0.34 2.58 -0.61
N ALA A 83 -0.80 2.16 -1.14
CA ALA A 83 -1.71 3.04 -1.88
C ALA A 83 -2.26 4.16 -0.98
N ALA A 84 -2.65 3.84 0.25
CA ALA A 84 -3.10 4.83 1.24
C ALA A 84 -2.01 5.85 1.60
N TYR A 85 -0.77 5.40 1.82
CA TYR A 85 0.37 6.30 2.04
C TYR A 85 0.61 7.24 0.86
N VAL A 86 0.65 6.70 -0.37
CA VAL A 86 0.83 7.53 -1.57
C VAL A 86 -0.35 8.50 -1.75
N GLY A 87 -1.57 8.09 -1.42
CA GLY A 87 -2.71 9.00 -1.36
C GLY A 87 -2.49 10.13 -0.36
N LYS A 88 -1.97 9.83 0.83
CA LYS A 88 -1.65 10.84 1.84
C LYS A 88 -0.64 11.86 1.31
N THR A 89 0.39 11.43 0.58
CA THR A 89 1.38 12.36 -0.03
C THR A 89 0.81 13.20 -1.18
N LEU A 90 -0.25 12.72 -1.84
CA LEU A 90 -1.02 13.49 -2.83
C LEU A 90 -2.04 14.47 -2.22
N GLY A 91 -2.23 14.44 -0.89
CA GLY A 91 -3.13 15.34 -0.17
C GLY A 91 -4.48 14.73 0.22
N PHE A 92 -4.67 13.43 0.10
CA PHE A 92 -5.89 12.78 0.62
C PHE A 92 -5.89 12.77 2.15
N GLU A 93 -6.97 13.26 2.75
CA GLU A 93 -7.17 13.27 4.21
C GLU A 93 -8.15 12.21 4.71
N ARG A 94 -9.04 11.75 3.83
CA ARG A 94 -10.10 10.78 4.12
C ARG A 94 -9.89 9.52 3.27
N PRO A 95 -10.46 8.37 3.68
CA PRO A 95 -10.44 7.16 2.87
C PRO A 95 -10.96 7.43 1.46
N PHE A 96 -10.22 6.98 0.44
CA PHE A 96 -10.54 7.23 -0.96
C PHE A 96 -10.42 5.98 -1.83
N LEU A 97 -9.70 4.95 -1.37
CA LEU A 97 -9.35 3.79 -2.20
C LEU A 97 -10.59 3.03 -2.68
N ALA A 98 -11.63 2.91 -1.84
CA ALA A 98 -12.87 2.26 -2.26
C ALA A 98 -13.50 2.93 -3.48
N SER A 99 -13.51 4.26 -3.55
CA SER A 99 -14.02 5.00 -4.71
C SER A 99 -13.18 4.81 -5.97
N ILE A 100 -11.88 4.54 -5.83
CA ILE A 100 -11.01 4.24 -6.98
C ILE A 100 -11.21 2.78 -7.43
N VAL A 101 -11.37 1.87 -6.47
CA VAL A 101 -11.68 0.47 -6.74
C VAL A 101 -13.05 0.33 -7.42
N ASP A 102 -14.05 1.14 -7.08
CA ASP A 102 -15.33 1.17 -7.81
C ASP A 102 -15.14 1.45 -9.31
N VAL A 103 -14.25 2.39 -9.66
CA VAL A 103 -13.93 2.68 -11.08
C VAL A 103 -13.24 1.50 -11.76
N VAL A 104 -12.40 0.75 -11.03
CA VAL A 104 -11.83 -0.50 -11.55
C VAL A 104 -12.94 -1.50 -11.87
N ILE A 105 -13.91 -1.66 -10.96
CA ILE A 105 -15.04 -2.57 -11.15
C ILE A 105 -15.89 -2.12 -12.33
N ASP A 106 -16.13 -0.82 -12.50
CA ASP A 106 -16.86 -0.29 -13.65
C ASP A 106 -16.12 -0.54 -14.98
N THR A 107 -14.79 -0.40 -14.98
CA THR A 107 -13.95 -0.55 -16.18
C THR A 107 -13.79 -2.02 -16.60
N MET A 108 -13.72 -2.94 -15.62
CA MET A 108 -13.35 -4.34 -15.87
C MET A 108 -14.49 -5.33 -15.61
N GLY A 109 -15.60 -4.89 -15.03
CA GLY A 109 -16.67 -5.75 -14.51
C GLY A 109 -17.45 -6.52 -15.57
N GLU A 110 -17.51 -6.03 -16.81
CA GLU A 110 -18.12 -6.76 -17.93
C GLU A 110 -17.41 -8.09 -18.19
N TRP A 111 -16.08 -8.08 -18.18
CA TRP A 111 -15.24 -9.25 -18.42
C TRP A 111 -14.97 -10.07 -17.16
N HIS A 112 -15.18 -9.46 -15.99
CA HIS A 112 -14.97 -10.07 -14.68
C HIS A 112 -16.21 -9.90 -13.78
N PRO A 113 -17.29 -10.67 -14.01
CA PRO A 113 -18.56 -10.53 -13.27
C PRO A 113 -18.41 -10.70 -11.74
N ASP A 114 -17.38 -11.42 -11.29
CA ASP A 114 -17.05 -11.58 -9.87
C ASP A 114 -16.70 -10.25 -9.19
N LEU A 115 -16.11 -9.29 -9.92
CA LEU A 115 -15.88 -7.94 -9.39
C LEU A 115 -17.21 -7.24 -9.09
N CYS A 116 -18.18 -7.37 -9.99
CA CYS A 116 -19.50 -6.77 -9.83
C CYS A 116 -20.27 -7.40 -8.66
N SER A 117 -20.29 -8.74 -8.59
CA SER A 117 -21.01 -9.46 -7.53
C SER A 117 -20.41 -9.21 -6.14
N LYS A 118 -19.10 -8.95 -6.06
CA LYS A 118 -18.37 -8.69 -4.81
C LYS A 118 -18.08 -7.21 -4.56
N ARG A 119 -18.65 -6.28 -5.34
CA ARG A 119 -18.39 -4.82 -5.20
C ARG A 119 -18.50 -4.32 -3.77
N LYS A 120 -19.58 -4.71 -3.07
CA LYS A 120 -19.83 -4.31 -1.68
C LYS A 120 -18.72 -4.77 -0.73
N ILE A 121 -18.36 -6.06 -0.76
CA ILE A 121 -17.32 -6.60 0.13
C ILE A 121 -15.94 -6.02 -0.20
N ILE A 122 -15.64 -5.81 -1.49
CA ILE A 122 -14.41 -5.17 -1.94
C ILE A 122 -14.30 -3.75 -1.35
N GLY A 123 -15.36 -2.95 -1.45
CA GLY A 123 -15.41 -1.61 -0.88
C GLY A 123 -15.25 -1.61 0.64
N GLU A 124 -16.04 -2.43 1.36
CA GLU A 124 -16.00 -2.51 2.82
C GLU A 124 -14.64 -2.93 3.37
N VAL A 125 -14.02 -3.97 2.79
CA VAL A 125 -12.69 -4.46 3.20
C VAL A 125 -11.61 -3.42 2.93
N THR A 126 -11.67 -2.76 1.76
CA THR A 126 -10.71 -1.72 1.38
C THR A 126 -10.80 -0.53 2.34
N THR A 127 -12.01 0.00 2.58
CA THR A 127 -12.23 1.12 3.49
C THR A 127 -11.80 0.78 4.91
N ALA A 128 -12.16 -0.40 5.43
CA ALA A 128 -11.82 -0.79 6.79
C ALA A 128 -10.31 -0.85 7.03
N GLU A 129 -9.54 -1.39 6.07
CA GLU A 129 -8.08 -1.44 6.20
C GLU A 129 -7.43 -0.06 6.01
N GLU A 130 -7.92 0.76 5.08
CA GLU A 130 -7.46 2.13 4.87
C GLU A 130 -7.67 3.00 6.13
N GLU A 131 -8.88 2.98 6.70
CA GLU A 131 -9.19 3.69 7.94
C GLU A 131 -8.34 3.22 9.11
N ARG A 132 -8.13 1.90 9.22
CA ARG A 132 -7.31 1.34 10.29
C ARG A 132 -5.87 1.83 10.20
N PHE A 133 -5.31 1.86 8.99
CA PHE A 133 -3.96 2.34 8.78
C PHE A 133 -3.84 3.85 8.96
N ASN A 134 -4.81 4.64 8.49
CA ASN A 134 -4.80 6.09 8.63
C ASN A 134 -4.72 6.55 10.10
N ARG A 135 -5.30 5.78 11.04
CA ARG A 135 -5.19 6.05 12.48
C ARG A 135 -3.75 6.00 13.01
N THR A 136 -2.91 5.13 12.46
CA THR A 136 -1.52 4.96 12.91
C THR A 136 -0.51 5.62 12.00
N LEU A 137 -0.87 5.88 10.74
CA LEU A 137 0.01 6.43 9.70
C LEU A 137 0.66 7.75 10.14
N SER A 138 -0.13 8.72 10.59
CA SER A 138 0.38 10.04 10.98
C SER A 138 1.37 9.96 12.15
N THR A 139 1.11 9.08 13.12
CA THR A 139 1.99 8.88 14.27
C THR A 139 3.27 8.14 13.86
N GLY A 140 3.16 7.15 12.97
CA GLY A 140 4.31 6.41 12.43
C GLY A 140 5.22 7.28 11.56
N LEU A 141 4.66 8.20 10.76
CA LEU A 141 5.46 9.16 9.99
C LEU A 141 6.25 10.09 10.91
N ARG A 142 5.60 10.65 11.93
CA ARG A 142 6.28 11.51 12.93
C ARG A 142 7.38 10.75 13.66
N TYR A 143 7.14 9.48 13.99
CA TYR A 143 8.15 8.62 14.60
C TYR A 143 9.35 8.44 13.68
N LEU A 144 9.09 8.07 12.43
CA LEU A 144 10.14 7.87 11.42
C LEU A 144 10.94 9.15 11.17
N GLU A 145 10.30 10.31 11.13
CA GLU A 145 10.99 11.61 11.01
C GLU A 145 11.94 11.86 12.16
N VAL A 146 11.51 11.65 13.41
CA VAL A 146 12.38 11.80 14.60
C VAL A 146 13.59 10.87 14.52
N VAL A 147 13.39 9.62 14.08
CA VAL A 147 14.49 8.66 13.95
C VAL A 147 15.45 9.07 12.82
N ILE A 148 14.93 9.52 11.68
CA ILE A 148 15.76 10.03 10.57
C ILE A 148 16.58 11.25 11.01
N ASP A 149 15.99 12.19 11.74
CA ASP A 149 16.70 13.37 12.23
C ASP A 149 17.83 13.00 13.20
N GLN A 150 17.63 11.97 14.03
CA GLN A 150 18.67 11.43 14.90
C GLN A 150 19.79 10.75 14.10
N MET A 151 19.43 9.95 13.10
CA MET A 151 20.40 9.29 12.21
C MET A 151 21.27 10.31 11.47
N MET A 152 20.65 11.36 10.92
CA MET A 152 21.39 12.42 10.22
C MET A 152 22.34 13.16 11.16
N LYS A 153 21.94 13.45 12.41
CA LYS A 153 22.83 14.08 13.42
C LYS A 153 24.00 13.18 13.82
N GLN A 154 23.82 11.86 13.72
CA GLN A 154 24.84 10.86 14.04
C GLN A 154 25.64 10.42 12.81
N GLU A 155 25.36 10.99 11.62
CA GLU A 155 25.96 10.62 10.34
C GLU A 155 25.80 9.11 10.01
N VAL A 156 24.70 8.51 10.47
CA VAL A 156 24.36 7.11 10.21
C VAL A 156 23.42 7.02 9.02
N THR A 157 23.73 6.14 8.06
CA THR A 157 22.92 5.94 6.84
C THR A 157 22.01 4.72 6.89
N MET A 158 22.20 3.82 7.87
CA MET A 158 21.39 2.61 8.04
C MET A 158 20.49 2.69 9.28
N LEU A 159 19.18 2.59 9.05
CA LEU A 159 18.17 2.48 10.09
C LEU A 159 18.34 1.12 10.80
N PRO A 160 18.52 1.11 12.13
CA PRO A 160 18.59 -0.14 12.89
C PRO A 160 17.34 -0.99 12.68
N GLY A 161 17.52 -2.30 12.53
CA GLY A 161 16.42 -3.23 12.30
C GLY A 161 15.35 -3.19 13.40
N ARG A 162 15.74 -2.93 14.65
CA ARG A 162 14.81 -2.71 15.77
C ARG A 162 13.85 -1.54 15.55
N GLU A 163 14.30 -0.46 14.90
CA GLU A 163 13.49 0.72 14.62
C GLU A 163 12.52 0.46 13.47
N ALA A 164 13.01 -0.20 12.41
CA ALA A 164 12.17 -0.67 11.31
C ALA A 164 11.12 -1.68 11.80
N PHE A 165 11.49 -2.53 12.75
CA PHE A 165 10.60 -3.51 13.35
C PHE A 165 9.50 -2.84 14.19
N LYS A 166 9.85 -1.82 14.98
CA LYS A 166 8.87 -1.02 15.72
C LYS A 166 7.90 -0.29 14.78
N LEU A 167 8.39 0.25 13.66
CA LEU A 167 7.54 0.80 12.59
C LEU A 167 6.53 -0.23 12.08
N HIS A 168 6.97 -1.46 11.84
CA HIS A 168 6.11 -2.55 11.40
C HIS A 168 5.09 -2.99 12.47
N ASP A 169 5.56 -3.34 13.67
CA ASP A 169 4.74 -3.95 14.72
C ASP A 169 3.80 -2.94 15.40
N THR A 170 4.32 -1.76 15.75
CA THR A 170 3.56 -0.75 16.51
C THR A 170 2.74 0.16 15.62
N TYR A 171 3.33 0.65 14.52
CA TYR A 171 2.68 1.65 13.66
C TYR A 171 2.06 1.05 12.41
N GLY A 172 2.35 -0.22 12.11
CA GLY A 172 1.78 -0.93 10.98
C GLY A 172 2.45 -0.61 9.64
N PHE A 173 3.66 -0.06 9.63
CA PHE A 173 4.37 0.29 8.40
C PHE A 173 4.98 -0.97 7.77
N PRO A 174 4.58 -1.33 6.55
CA PRO A 174 5.31 -2.36 5.81
C PRO A 174 6.79 -2.01 5.69
N LEU A 175 7.69 -3.00 5.77
CA LEU A 175 9.13 -2.78 5.61
C LEU A 175 9.44 -2.06 4.29
N ASP A 176 8.77 -2.45 3.20
CA ASP A 176 8.93 -1.84 1.88
C ASP A 176 8.50 -0.37 1.84
N LEU A 177 7.51 0.02 2.66
CA LEU A 177 7.13 1.42 2.82
C LEU A 177 8.23 2.20 3.55
N THR A 178 8.75 1.66 4.65
CA THR A 178 9.86 2.26 5.40
C THR A 178 11.10 2.43 4.51
N GLN A 179 11.47 1.39 3.75
CA GLN A 179 12.59 1.43 2.80
C GLN A 179 12.38 2.50 1.74
N LYS A 180 11.16 2.63 1.19
CA LYS A 180 10.86 3.66 0.19
C LYS A 180 11.10 5.06 0.75
N ILE A 181 10.58 5.35 1.95
CA ILE A 181 10.69 6.68 2.57
C ILE A 181 12.16 7.02 2.88
N LEU A 182 12.94 6.03 3.34
CA LEU A 182 14.35 6.22 3.63
C LEU A 182 15.17 6.42 2.36
N ALA A 183 14.89 5.66 1.30
CA ALA A 183 15.59 5.77 0.02
C ALA A 183 15.44 7.16 -0.61
N GLU A 184 14.29 7.82 -0.45
CA GLU A 184 14.06 9.21 -0.89
C GLU A 184 15.00 10.22 -0.18
N ARG A 185 15.60 9.84 0.95
CA ARG A 185 16.57 10.64 1.72
C ARG A 185 17.99 10.07 1.67
N GLY A 186 18.26 9.09 0.80
CA GLY A 186 19.57 8.43 0.71
C GLY A 186 19.93 7.54 1.92
N LEU A 187 18.92 7.08 2.67
CA LEU A 187 19.06 6.18 3.81
C LEU A 187 18.59 4.78 3.46
N ASP A 188 19.03 3.77 4.22
CA ASP A 188 18.63 2.38 4.04
C ASP A 188 18.22 1.73 5.37
N VAL A 189 17.68 0.50 5.33
CA VAL A 189 17.31 -0.29 6.50
C VAL A 189 18.26 -1.46 6.66
N ASN A 190 18.69 -1.73 7.90
CA ASN A 190 19.33 -3.00 8.23
C ASN A 190 18.29 -4.15 8.21
N VAL A 191 18.05 -4.71 7.02
CA VAL A 191 17.05 -5.77 6.79
C VAL A 191 17.39 -7.04 7.56
N ALA A 192 18.69 -7.36 7.72
CA ALA A 192 19.12 -8.54 8.47
C ALA A 192 18.69 -8.46 9.94
N GLU A 193 18.95 -7.32 10.60
CA GLU A 193 18.54 -7.08 11.99
C GLU A 193 16.99 -7.01 12.12
N TYR A 194 16.30 -6.48 11.12
CA TYR A 194 14.83 -6.50 11.09
C TYR A 194 14.26 -7.92 11.07
N GLU A 195 14.80 -8.80 10.21
CA GLU A 195 14.35 -10.20 10.12
C GLU A 195 14.72 -11.00 11.37
N GLU A 196 15.85 -10.70 12.02
CA GLU A 196 16.20 -11.27 13.33
C GLU A 196 15.18 -10.88 14.41
N GLY A 197 14.88 -9.58 14.55
CA GLY A 197 13.88 -9.11 15.52
C GLY A 197 12.48 -9.70 15.25
N ARG A 198 12.12 -9.85 13.97
CA ARG A 198 10.87 -10.50 13.55
C ARG A 198 10.83 -11.97 13.93
N ARG A 199 11.92 -12.71 13.73
CA ARG A 199 12.04 -14.11 14.12
C ARG A 199 11.89 -14.29 15.62
N GLU A 200 12.59 -13.48 16.41
CA GLU A 200 12.49 -13.52 17.87
C GLU A 200 11.05 -13.28 18.36
N GLN A 201 10.36 -12.27 17.82
CA GLN A 201 8.97 -12.00 18.22
C GLN A 201 8.05 -13.15 17.83
N GLN A 202 8.21 -13.71 16.63
CA GLN A 202 7.42 -14.86 16.18
C GLN A 202 7.62 -16.08 17.09
N GLU A 203 8.85 -16.31 17.55
CA GLU A 203 9.18 -17.38 18.50
C GLU A 203 8.55 -17.14 19.87
N ARG A 204 8.64 -15.90 20.39
CA ARG A 204 7.98 -15.48 21.64
C ARG A 204 6.46 -15.66 21.58
N SER A 205 5.82 -15.27 20.48
CA SER A 205 4.39 -15.48 20.26
C SER A 205 4.01 -16.97 20.22
N ARG A 206 4.85 -17.82 19.59
CA ARG A 206 4.63 -19.27 19.54
C ARG A 206 4.70 -19.90 20.92
N VAL A 207 5.72 -19.56 21.71
CA VAL A 207 5.91 -20.04 23.08
C VAL A 207 4.76 -19.59 23.99
N ALA A 208 4.36 -18.32 23.90
CA ALA A 208 3.22 -17.80 24.67
C ALA A 208 1.90 -18.53 24.33
N MET A 209 1.69 -18.91 23.06
CA MET A 209 0.52 -19.67 22.63
C MET A 209 0.54 -21.12 23.15
N GLN A 210 1.72 -21.76 23.18
CA GLN A 210 1.90 -23.09 23.76
C GLN A 210 1.65 -23.10 25.27
N LEU A 211 2.18 -22.11 26.01
CA LEU A 211 1.95 -21.94 27.45
C LEU A 211 0.47 -21.70 27.80
N LYS A 212 -0.28 -20.98 26.96
CA LYS A 212 -1.73 -20.81 27.13
C LYS A 212 -2.51 -22.10 26.87
N ARG A 213 -2.04 -22.94 25.95
CA ARG A 213 -2.66 -24.25 25.65
C ARG A 213 -2.37 -25.30 26.71
N SER A 214 -1.19 -25.29 27.33
CA SER A 214 -0.84 -26.24 28.40
C SER A 214 -1.48 -25.90 29.76
N ARG A 215 -2.08 -24.72 29.90
CA ARG A 215 -2.80 -24.25 31.10
C ARG A 215 -4.33 -24.40 30.98
N ARG A 216 -4.83 -24.97 29.88
CA ARG A 216 -6.23 -25.36 29.67
C ARG A 216 -6.31 -26.87 29.64
#